data_AF-A0A1X2GTZ1-F1
#
_entry.id   AF-A0A1X2GTZ1-F1
#
_cell.length_a   1.000
_cell.length_b   1.000
_cell.length_c   1.000
_cell.angle_alpha   90.00
_cell.angle_beta   90.00
_cell.angle_gamma   90.00
#
_symmetry.space_group_name_H-M   'P 1'
#
loop_
_entity.id
_entity.type
_entity.pdbx_description
1 polymer ?
#
loop_
_entity_poly.entity_id
_entity_poly.type
_entity_poly.pdbx_seq_one_letter_code
_entity_poly.pdbx_strand_id
1 'polypeptide(L)'
;MTRLKNLEMELQGHGVGMDEPLIDRQGFPRSDLDVASVRTLRHQIICLRNDHKNVMSEIEKVLHHIHQAQPPNNTETLSTPARPTSPASVPFAKVNAVAPDSPASMAGLQRNDLIVQFGTIRHDHMQPLSSLATTVQSHLGQPLPVVVSRNSQLVQLSLIPSTAWGGRGALGCHIVPL
;
A
#
# COMPACT_ATOMS: atom_id res chain seq x y z
N MET A 1 -2.06 -10.79 -16.83
CA MET A 1 -2.33 -9.79 -17.91
C MET A 1 -2.23 -10.37 -19.33
N THR A 2 -2.17 -11.70 -19.49
CA THR A 2 -1.74 -12.35 -20.73
C THR A 2 -2.90 -12.80 -21.64
N ARG A 3 -4.05 -13.19 -21.06
CA ARG A 3 -5.15 -13.80 -21.84
C ARG A 3 -5.83 -12.85 -22.82
N LEU A 4 -6.14 -11.62 -22.40
CA LEU A 4 -6.79 -10.61 -23.25
C LEU A 4 -5.91 -10.27 -24.47
N LYS A 5 -4.63 -10.00 -24.23
CA LYS A 5 -3.65 -9.69 -25.27
C LYS A 5 -3.47 -10.84 -26.26
N ASN A 6 -3.47 -12.08 -25.78
CA ASN A 6 -3.36 -13.26 -26.65
C ASN A 6 -4.58 -13.37 -27.58
N LEU A 7 -5.79 -13.17 -27.07
CA LEU A 7 -7.01 -13.20 -27.89
C LEU A 7 -7.04 -12.06 -28.91
N GLU A 8 -6.58 -10.87 -28.54
CA GLU A 8 -6.47 -9.73 -29.46
C GLU A 8 -5.44 -9.99 -30.57
N MET A 9 -4.30 -10.60 -30.24
CA MET A 9 -3.29 -11.00 -31.22
C MET A 9 -3.83 -12.08 -32.17
N GLU A 10 -4.57 -13.06 -31.65
CA GLU A 10 -5.21 -14.10 -32.45
C GLU A 10 -6.25 -13.52 -33.40
N LEU A 11 -7.06 -12.55 -32.94
CA LEU A 11 -8.02 -11.82 -33.76
C LEU A 11 -7.33 -11.03 -34.88
N GLN A 12 -6.23 -10.34 -34.56
CA GLN A 12 -5.41 -9.63 -35.55
C GLN A 12 -4.78 -10.61 -36.57
N GLY A 13 -4.42 -11.82 -36.15
CA GLY A 13 -3.94 -12.88 -37.03
C GLY A 13 -4.98 -13.33 -38.07
N HIS A 14 -6.28 -13.17 -37.78
CA HIS A 14 -7.36 -13.39 -38.74
C HIS A 14 -7.57 -12.19 -39.69
N GLY A 15 -6.78 -11.11 -39.55
CA GLY A 15 -6.84 -9.95 -40.44
C GLY A 15 -8.06 -9.07 -40.26
N VAL A 16 -8.69 -9.11 -39.08
CA VAL A 16 -9.91 -8.34 -38.79
C VAL A 16 -9.87 -7.71 -37.40
N GLY A 17 -10.33 -6.48 -37.29
CA GLY A 17 -10.42 -5.73 -36.03
C GLY A 17 -11.59 -6.18 -35.14
N MET A 18 -11.86 -5.42 -34.07
CA MET A 18 -13.03 -5.67 -33.19
C MET A 18 -14.34 -5.10 -33.72
N ASP A 19 -14.26 -3.98 -34.42
CA ASP A 19 -15.42 -3.19 -34.84
C ASP A 19 -15.70 -3.29 -36.35
N GLU A 20 -14.87 -4.06 -37.07
CA GLU A 20 -14.98 -4.20 -38.52
C GLU A 20 -16.14 -5.12 -38.95
N PRO A 21 -16.76 -4.86 -40.11
CA PRO A 21 -17.86 -5.67 -40.62
C PRO A 21 -17.39 -7.07 -41.03
N LEU A 22 -18.17 -8.08 -40.65
CA LEU A 22 -17.97 -9.51 -41.00
C LEU A 22 -18.75 -9.94 -42.25
N ILE A 23 -19.48 -9.00 -42.85
CA ILE A 23 -20.26 -9.21 -44.05
C ILE A 23 -19.68 -8.36 -45.18
N ASP A 24 -19.85 -8.83 -46.41
CA ASP A 24 -19.49 -8.10 -47.61
C ASP A 24 -20.56 -7.06 -48.00
N ARG A 25 -20.32 -6.36 -49.12
CA ARG A 25 -21.26 -5.35 -49.65
C ARG A 25 -22.58 -5.95 -50.17
N GLN A 26 -22.62 -7.25 -50.38
CA GLN A 26 -23.79 -7.99 -50.88
C GLN A 26 -24.61 -8.59 -49.71
N GLY A 27 -24.13 -8.47 -48.47
CA GLY A 27 -24.81 -8.94 -47.27
C GLY A 27 -24.47 -10.39 -46.90
N PHE A 28 -23.47 -11.00 -47.53
CA PHE A 28 -23.03 -12.36 -47.24
C PHE A 28 -21.83 -12.38 -46.29
N PRO A 29 -21.63 -13.45 -45.49
CA PRO A 29 -20.41 -13.62 -44.69
C PRO A 29 -19.17 -13.51 -45.57
N ARG A 30 -18.18 -12.75 -45.09
CA ARG A 30 -16.91 -12.58 -45.80
C ARG A 30 -16.24 -13.93 -46.04
N SER A 31 -16.02 -14.26 -47.31
CA SER A 31 -15.43 -15.53 -47.73
C SER A 31 -13.93 -15.63 -47.42
N ASP A 32 -13.28 -14.50 -47.19
CA ASP A 32 -11.87 -14.39 -46.84
C ASP A 32 -11.59 -14.56 -45.33
N LEU A 33 -12.63 -14.71 -44.51
CA LEU A 33 -12.53 -14.82 -43.06
C LEU A 33 -13.27 -16.05 -42.53
N ASP A 34 -12.73 -16.69 -41.50
CA ASP A 34 -13.53 -17.57 -40.66
C ASP A 34 -14.41 -16.73 -39.72
N VAL A 35 -15.60 -16.39 -40.20
CA VAL A 35 -16.56 -15.56 -39.47
C VAL A 35 -16.96 -16.19 -38.13
N ALA A 36 -16.95 -17.52 -38.01
CA ALA A 36 -17.34 -18.21 -36.79
C ALA A 36 -16.26 -18.09 -35.70
N SER A 37 -14.98 -18.29 -36.06
CA SER A 37 -13.87 -18.11 -35.12
C SER A 37 -13.76 -16.65 -34.67
N VAL A 38 -13.83 -15.71 -35.61
CA VAL A 38 -13.78 -14.27 -35.33
C VAL A 38 -14.89 -13.87 -34.37
N ARG A 39 -16.13 -14.32 -34.61
CA ARG A 39 -17.25 -14.02 -33.71
C ARG A 39 -17.02 -14.55 -32.29
N THR A 40 -16.45 -15.75 -32.17
CA THR A 40 -16.11 -16.36 -30.88
C THR A 40 -15.02 -15.57 -30.15
N LEU A 41 -13.94 -15.21 -30.86
CA LEU A 41 -12.84 -14.41 -30.31
C LEU A 41 -13.33 -13.03 -29.86
N ARG A 42 -14.10 -12.33 -30.71
CA ARG A 42 -14.69 -11.02 -30.36
C ARG A 42 -15.56 -11.13 -29.12
N HIS A 43 -16.41 -12.15 -29.04
CA HIS A 43 -17.27 -12.37 -27.87
C HIS A 43 -16.44 -12.54 -26.59
N GLN A 44 -15.42 -13.41 -26.61
CA GLN A 44 -14.56 -13.64 -25.45
C GLN A 44 -13.84 -12.37 -24.98
N ILE A 45 -13.31 -11.58 -25.93
CA ILE A 45 -12.64 -10.32 -25.59
C ILE A 45 -13.63 -9.31 -25.01
N ILE A 46 -14.85 -9.20 -25.57
CA ILE A 46 -15.90 -8.32 -25.03
C ILE A 46 -16.25 -8.71 -23.60
N CYS A 47 -16.47 -10.00 -23.33
CA CYS A 47 -16.72 -10.49 -21.98
C CYS A 47 -15.59 -10.09 -21.02
N LEU A 48 -14.34 -10.37 -21.36
CA LEU A 48 -13.19 -10.04 -20.53
C LEU A 48 -13.04 -8.53 -20.29
N ARG A 49 -13.28 -7.69 -21.31
CA ARG A 49 -13.24 -6.23 -21.18
C ARG A 49 -14.35 -5.72 -20.27
N ASN A 50 -15.56 -6.24 -20.42
CA ASN A 50 -16.70 -5.89 -19.57
C ASN A 50 -16.49 -6.34 -18.13
N ASP A 51 -15.99 -7.55 -17.92
CA ASP A 51 -15.67 -8.07 -16.59
C ASP A 51 -14.61 -7.21 -15.90
N HIS A 52 -13.54 -6.86 -16.63
CA HIS A 52 -12.51 -5.97 -16.11
C HIS A 52 -13.07 -4.59 -15.76
N LYS A 53 -13.89 -4.01 -16.63
CA LYS A 53 -14.56 -2.73 -16.36
C LYS A 53 -15.45 -2.82 -15.12
N ASN A 54 -16.19 -3.91 -14.96
CA ASN A 54 -17.07 -4.13 -13.82
C ASN A 54 -16.27 -4.24 -12.52
N VAL A 55 -15.22 -5.09 -12.50
CA VAL A 55 -14.33 -5.24 -11.35
C VAL A 55 -13.68 -3.91 -10.97
N MET A 56 -13.17 -3.15 -11.95
CA MET A 56 -12.58 -1.83 -11.69
C MET A 56 -13.62 -0.84 -11.12
N SER A 57 -14.85 -0.87 -11.62
CA SER A 57 -15.94 -0.02 -11.10
C SER A 57 -16.30 -0.39 -9.66
N GLU A 58 -16.33 -1.68 -9.30
CA GLU A 58 -16.57 -2.11 -7.92
C GLU A 58 -15.43 -1.68 -6.99
N ILE A 59 -14.18 -1.81 -7.43
CA ILE A 59 -13.02 -1.32 -6.67
C ILE A 59 -13.13 0.20 -6.45
N GLU A 60 -13.46 0.96 -7.48
CA GLU A 60 -13.66 2.42 -7.42
C GLU A 60 -14.76 2.79 -6.40
N LYS A 61 -15.90 2.10 -6.42
CA LYS A 61 -17.00 2.33 -5.46
C LYS A 61 -16.54 2.08 -4.03
N VAL A 62 -15.86 0.96 -3.77
CA VAL A 62 -15.35 0.63 -2.42
C VAL A 62 -14.33 1.66 -1.97
N LEU A 63 -13.45 2.10 -2.87
CA LEU A 63 -12.47 3.14 -2.57
C LEU A 63 -13.16 4.45 -2.20
N HIS A 64 -14.14 4.89 -2.98
CA HIS A 64 -14.94 6.07 -2.66
C HIS A 64 -15.70 5.92 -1.35
N HIS A 65 -16.24 4.74 -1.05
CA HIS A 65 -16.94 4.49 0.20
C HIS A 65 -16.00 4.64 1.40
N ILE A 66 -14.79 4.07 1.35
CA ILE A 66 -13.76 4.27 2.39
C ILE A 66 -13.43 5.75 2.52
N HIS A 67 -13.22 6.46 1.40
CA HIS A 67 -12.87 7.89 1.41
C HIS A 67 -14.03 8.80 1.84
N GLN A 68 -15.29 8.41 1.69
CA GLN A 68 -16.45 9.16 2.18
C GLN A 68 -16.73 8.88 3.66
N ALA A 69 -16.48 7.65 4.11
CA ALA A 69 -16.58 7.26 5.53
C ALA A 69 -15.44 7.85 6.38
N GLN A 70 -14.37 8.32 5.74
CA GLN A 70 -13.30 9.09 6.36
C GLN A 70 -13.53 10.58 6.04
N PRO A 71 -13.75 11.46 7.04
CA PRO A 71 -13.91 12.89 6.76
C PRO A 71 -12.66 13.44 6.06
N PRO A 72 -12.79 14.49 5.22
CA PRO A 72 -11.73 14.95 4.34
C PRO A 72 -10.54 15.48 5.16
N ASN A 73 -9.43 14.76 5.14
CA ASN A 73 -8.12 15.35 5.35
C ASN A 73 -7.51 15.70 3.98
N ASN A 74 -7.96 16.85 3.47
CA ASN A 74 -7.33 17.79 2.54
C ASN A 74 -6.25 17.33 1.53
N THR A 75 -6.55 17.60 0.25
CA THR A 75 -5.64 17.99 -0.84
C THR A 75 -6.41 19.05 -1.64
N GLU A 76 -6.01 20.30 -1.90
CA GLU A 76 -4.73 21.03 -1.88
C GLU A 76 -5.02 22.52 -1.64
N THR A 77 -4.24 23.20 -0.80
CA THR A 77 -3.92 24.63 -0.99
C THR A 77 -2.47 24.85 -0.58
N LEU A 78 -1.71 25.45 -1.48
CA LEU A 78 -0.36 25.93 -1.26
C LEU A 78 -0.29 26.74 0.05
N SER A 79 0.77 26.50 0.82
CA SER A 79 1.33 27.33 1.92
C SER A 79 1.06 26.85 3.36
N THR A 80 2.18 26.61 4.06
CA THR A 80 2.42 26.67 5.53
C THR A 80 2.05 25.46 6.43
N PRO A 81 2.87 25.18 7.48
CA PRO A 81 2.90 23.89 8.18
C PRO A 81 2.03 23.92 9.45
N ALA A 82 1.01 23.08 9.53
CA ALA A 82 0.33 22.78 10.78
C ALA A 82 -0.34 21.40 10.76
N ARG A 83 0.37 20.43 11.33
CA ARG A 83 -0.08 19.23 12.05
C ARG A 83 -1.14 18.32 11.38
N PRO A 84 -0.76 17.11 10.90
CA PRO A 84 -1.73 16.10 10.50
C PRO A 84 -2.28 15.40 11.73
N THR A 85 -3.59 15.49 11.98
CA THR A 85 -4.29 14.51 12.81
C THR A 85 -4.71 13.34 11.93
N SER A 86 -3.80 12.37 11.80
CA SER A 86 -3.97 11.11 11.07
C SER A 86 -5.02 10.19 11.72
N PRO A 87 -5.66 9.32 10.92
CA PRO A 87 -6.68 8.38 11.38
C PRO A 87 -6.16 7.48 12.50
N ALA A 88 -7.08 7.04 13.38
CA ALA A 88 -6.87 6.23 14.57
C ALA A 88 -5.72 5.22 14.42
N SER A 89 -4.55 5.68 14.82
CA SER A 89 -3.30 4.96 14.73
C SER A 89 -3.28 3.95 15.87
N VAL A 90 -3.62 2.70 15.57
CA VAL A 90 -3.68 1.63 16.57
C VAL A 90 -2.25 1.36 17.06
N PRO A 91 -1.94 1.62 18.34
CA PRO A 91 -0.65 1.27 18.88
C PRO A 91 -0.55 -0.25 19.02
N PHE A 92 0.64 -0.81 18.79
CA PHE A 92 0.89 -2.25 18.90
C PHE A 92 1.87 -2.60 20.04
N ALA A 93 2.58 -1.61 20.57
CA ALA A 93 3.54 -1.81 21.64
C ALA A 93 3.64 -0.59 22.56
N LYS A 94 4.13 -0.79 23.77
CA LYS A 94 4.32 0.23 24.80
C LYS A 94 5.77 0.26 25.28
N VAL A 95 6.31 1.46 25.47
CA VAL A 95 7.64 1.66 26.05
C VAL A 95 7.53 1.61 27.58
N ASN A 96 8.16 0.62 28.20
CA ASN A 96 8.15 0.45 29.65
C ASN A 96 9.32 1.19 30.34
N ALA A 97 10.49 1.22 29.71
CA ALA A 97 11.66 1.92 30.22
C ALA A 97 12.58 2.40 29.09
N VAL A 98 13.28 3.50 29.34
CA VAL A 98 14.30 4.06 28.44
C VAL A 98 15.55 4.33 29.29
N ALA A 99 16.70 3.85 28.85
CA ALA A 99 17.97 4.08 29.54
C ALA A 99 18.48 5.51 29.26
N PRO A 100 19.09 6.19 30.25
CA PRO A 100 19.74 7.48 30.03
C PRO A 100 20.88 7.34 29.02
N ASP A 101 21.15 8.40 28.26
CA ASP A 101 22.19 8.46 27.21
C ASP A 101 22.07 7.39 26.10
N SER A 102 20.95 6.69 26.04
CA SER A 102 20.68 5.73 24.99
C SER A 102 20.19 6.40 23.70
N PRO A 103 20.32 5.75 22.54
CA PRO A 103 19.74 6.22 21.29
C PRO A 103 18.23 6.51 21.40
N ALA A 104 17.51 5.72 22.19
CA ALA A 104 16.10 5.94 22.47
C ALA A 104 15.85 7.24 23.26
N SER A 105 16.67 7.52 24.27
CA SER A 105 16.60 8.78 25.02
C SER A 105 16.97 9.98 24.15
N MET A 106 18.03 9.87 23.35
CA MET A 106 18.49 10.93 22.45
C MET A 106 17.45 11.28 21.38
N ALA A 107 16.71 10.27 20.90
CA ALA A 107 15.60 10.46 19.97
C ALA A 107 14.34 11.02 20.63
N GLY A 108 14.31 11.18 21.96
CA GLY A 108 13.18 11.73 22.70
C GLY A 108 12.07 10.74 23.05
N LEU A 109 12.35 9.43 23.02
CA LEU A 109 11.42 8.38 23.46
C LEU A 109 11.24 8.45 24.99
N GLN A 110 10.02 8.30 25.47
CA GLN A 110 9.69 8.38 26.89
C GLN A 110 8.98 7.12 27.38
N ARG A 111 9.02 6.91 28.70
CA ARG A 111 8.24 5.86 29.36
C ARG A 111 6.75 6.12 29.14
N ASN A 112 6.00 5.04 28.89
CA ASN A 112 4.59 5.00 28.55
C ASN A 112 4.22 5.49 27.14
N ASP A 113 5.19 5.77 26.28
CA ASP A 113 4.91 6.00 24.85
C ASP A 113 4.32 4.75 24.22
N LEU A 114 3.26 4.94 23.43
CA LEU A 114 2.59 3.88 22.68
C LEU A 114 3.08 3.90 21.24
N ILE A 115 3.78 2.86 20.80
CA ILE A 115 4.35 2.78 19.46
C ILE A 115 3.24 2.45 18.47
N VAL A 116 3.06 3.33 17.50
CA VAL A 116 2.11 3.20 16.39
C VAL A 116 2.81 2.65 15.15
N GLN A 117 3.99 3.17 14.86
CA GLN A 117 4.78 2.80 13.69
C GLN A 117 6.25 2.81 14.06
N PHE A 118 6.99 1.82 13.59
CA PHE A 118 8.42 1.69 13.80
C PHE A 118 9.12 1.36 12.49
N GLY A 119 9.69 2.37 11.83
CA GLY A 119 10.21 2.25 10.47
C GLY A 119 9.11 1.87 9.49
N THR A 120 9.25 0.67 8.92
CA THR A 120 8.27 0.04 8.02
C THR A 120 7.22 -0.81 8.75
N ILE A 121 7.39 -1.05 10.05
CA ILE A 121 6.51 -1.93 10.84
C ILE A 121 5.34 -1.10 11.38
N ARG A 122 4.13 -1.62 11.15
CA ARG A 122 2.84 -1.04 11.56
C ARG A 122 1.92 -2.17 12.03
N HIS A 123 0.89 -1.84 12.80
CA HIS A 123 -0.07 -2.82 13.34
C HIS A 123 -0.82 -3.60 12.25
N ASP A 124 -1.08 -2.98 11.10
CA ASP A 124 -1.74 -3.57 9.92
C ASP A 124 -1.01 -4.79 9.34
N HIS A 125 0.32 -4.88 9.49
CA HIS A 125 1.12 -5.95 8.90
C HIS A 125 1.27 -7.20 9.78
N MET A 126 0.63 -7.28 10.95
CA MET A 126 0.66 -8.45 11.86
C MET A 126 2.07 -9.05 12.04
N GLN A 127 3.10 -8.19 12.04
CA GLN A 127 4.48 -8.64 12.14
C GLN A 127 4.82 -8.92 13.62
N PRO A 128 5.46 -10.06 13.93
CA PRO A 128 5.88 -10.36 15.28
C PRO A 128 6.88 -9.31 15.78
N LEU A 129 6.91 -9.06 17.10
CA LEU A 129 7.82 -8.09 17.74
C LEU A 129 9.31 -8.36 17.41
N SER A 130 9.66 -9.60 17.07
CA SER A 130 10.99 -9.99 16.60
C SER A 130 11.43 -9.20 15.36
N SER A 131 10.51 -8.79 14.50
CA SER A 131 10.81 -7.99 13.31
C SER A 131 11.37 -6.62 13.68
N LEU A 132 10.98 -6.05 14.83
CA LEU A 132 11.60 -4.80 15.33
C LEU A 132 13.09 -4.99 15.53
N ALA A 133 13.52 -6.08 16.17
CA ALA A 133 14.93 -6.34 16.43
C ALA A 133 15.73 -6.44 15.12
N THR A 134 15.18 -7.10 14.11
CA THR A 134 15.78 -7.20 12.78
C THR A 134 15.88 -5.84 12.10
N THR A 135 14.79 -5.04 12.07
CA THR A 135 14.79 -3.71 11.48
C THR A 135 15.81 -2.78 12.15
N VAL A 136 15.93 -2.86 13.47
CA VAL A 136 16.91 -2.08 14.24
C VAL A 136 18.34 -2.48 13.86
N GLN A 137 18.61 -3.77 13.68
CA GLN A 137 19.93 -4.25 13.24
C GLN A 137 20.27 -3.81 11.82
N SER A 138 19.31 -3.83 10.90
CA SER A 138 19.51 -3.38 9.52
C SER A 138 19.71 -1.87 9.39
N HIS A 139 19.19 -1.08 10.35
CA HIS A 139 19.29 0.39 10.37
C HIS A 139 20.33 0.91 11.39
N LEU A 140 21.33 0.10 11.78
CA LEU A 140 22.41 0.57 12.65
C LEU A 140 23.14 1.78 12.03
N GLY A 141 23.20 2.87 12.78
CA GLY A 141 23.80 4.14 12.36
C GLY A 141 22.96 4.98 11.41
N GLN A 142 21.73 4.57 11.07
CA GLN A 142 20.84 5.30 10.17
C GLN A 142 19.59 5.82 10.89
N PRO A 143 19.02 6.95 10.45
CA PRO A 143 17.77 7.47 10.99
C PRO A 143 16.59 6.56 10.65
N LEU A 144 15.94 6.04 11.68
CA LEU A 144 14.76 5.20 11.63
C LEU A 144 13.55 6.01 12.11
N PRO A 145 12.59 6.34 11.23
CA PRO A 145 11.42 7.11 11.62
C PRO A 145 10.48 6.24 12.48
N VAL A 146 10.05 6.76 13.62
CA VAL A 146 9.16 6.09 14.56
C VAL A 146 8.05 7.04 14.97
N VAL A 147 6.82 6.55 15.03
CA VAL A 147 5.65 7.32 15.43
C VAL A 147 5.11 6.74 16.72
N VAL A 148 4.99 7.58 17.74
CA VAL A 148 4.47 7.20 19.06
C VAL A 148 3.27 8.06 19.42
N SER A 149 2.35 7.54 20.23
CA SER A 149 1.26 8.27 20.86
C SER A 149 1.63 8.55 22.31
N ARG A 150 1.77 9.84 22.65
CA ARG A 150 2.05 10.37 23.99
C ARG A 150 0.90 11.31 24.39
N ASN A 151 0.23 11.04 25.51
CA ASN A 151 -0.94 11.81 25.96
C ASN A 151 -2.01 11.99 24.88
N SER A 152 -2.31 10.92 24.13
CA SER A 152 -3.24 10.92 22.99
C SER A 152 -2.83 11.82 21.82
N GLN A 153 -1.57 12.28 21.76
CA GLN A 153 -1.01 13.00 20.63
C GLN A 153 0.06 12.16 19.94
N LEU A 154 0.00 12.12 18.60
CA LEU A 154 1.04 11.49 17.80
C LEU A 154 2.28 12.38 17.73
N VAL A 155 3.42 11.77 18.01
CA VAL A 155 4.74 12.37 18.00
C VAL A 155 5.62 11.55 17.05
N GLN A 156 6.17 12.21 16.04
CA GLN A 156 7.14 11.61 15.13
C GLN A 156 8.55 11.82 15.68
N LEU A 157 9.29 10.73 15.83
CA LEU A 157 10.63 10.67 16.35
C LEU A 157 11.55 10.04 15.29
N SER A 158 12.82 10.42 15.31
CA SER A 158 13.86 9.79 14.47
C SER A 158 14.84 9.09 15.39
N LEU A 159 14.78 7.77 15.43
CA LEU A 159 15.66 6.93 16.22
C LEU A 159 16.89 6.56 15.39
N ILE A 160 18.10 6.74 15.92
CA ILE A 160 19.32 6.29 15.24
C ILE A 160 19.91 5.14 16.05
N PRO A 161 19.62 3.87 15.69
CA PRO A 161 20.15 2.73 16.42
C PRO A 161 21.68 2.77 16.47
N SER A 162 22.26 2.57 17.65
CA SER A 162 23.70 2.53 17.85
C SER A 162 24.05 1.47 18.88
N THR A 163 25.17 0.79 18.72
CA THR A 163 25.74 -0.12 19.71
C THR A 163 26.85 0.53 20.54
N ALA A 164 27.27 1.76 20.18
CA ALA A 164 28.41 2.45 20.79
C ALA A 164 28.06 3.31 22.03
N TRP A 165 26.82 3.24 22.53
CA TRP A 165 26.36 4.03 23.69
C TRP A 165 26.65 3.37 25.05
N GLY A 166 27.30 2.20 25.07
CA GLY A 166 27.77 1.55 26.30
C GLY A 166 26.74 0.74 27.08
N GLY A 167 25.53 0.55 26.53
CA GLY A 167 24.48 -0.27 27.15
C GLY A 167 24.12 -1.55 26.37
N ARG A 168 23.08 -2.26 26.84
CA ARG A 168 22.62 -3.50 26.22
C ARG A 168 21.70 -3.20 25.02
N GLY A 169 22.08 -3.70 23.85
CA GLY A 169 21.29 -3.60 22.63
C GLY A 169 21.49 -2.29 21.86
N ALA A 170 20.77 -2.14 20.75
CA ALA A 170 21.01 -1.05 19.79
C ALA A 170 20.17 0.23 20.03
N LEU A 171 19.19 0.18 20.96
CA LEU A 171 18.29 1.31 21.24
C LEU A 171 18.32 1.75 22.70
N GLY A 172 18.52 0.82 23.64
CA GLY A 172 18.46 1.11 25.07
C GLY A 172 17.06 1.36 25.63
N CYS A 173 16.01 0.82 25.02
CA CYS A 173 14.65 0.86 25.54
C CYS A 173 14.05 -0.54 25.71
N HIS A 174 13.11 -0.66 26.65
CA HIS A 174 12.32 -1.87 26.89
C HIS A 174 10.92 -1.66 26.34
N ILE A 175 10.60 -2.39 25.26
CA ILE A 175 9.32 -2.32 24.56
C ILE A 175 8.56 -3.61 24.86
N VAL A 176 7.31 -3.48 25.30
CA VAL A 176 6.40 -4.60 25.56
C VAL A 176 5.23 -4.55 24.58
N PRO A 177 4.71 -5.69 24.10
CA PRO A 177 3.48 -5.72 23.32
C PRO A 177 2.30 -5.25 24.18
N LEU A 178 1.28 -4.69 23.54
CA LEU A 178 0.01 -4.34 24.17
C LEU A 178 -0.89 -5.57 24.37
#